data_AF-A0A1C5LW45-F1
#
_entry.id   AF-A0A1C5LW45-F1
#
_cell.length_a   1.000
_cell.length_b   1.000
_cell.length_c   1.000
_cell.angle_alpha   90.00
_cell.angle_beta   90.00
_cell.angle_gamma   90.00
#
_symmetry.space_group_name_H-M   'P 1'
#
loop_
_entity.id
_entity.type
_entity.pdbx_description
1 polymer ?
#
loop_
_entity_poly.entity_id
_entity_poly.type
_entity_poly.pdbx_seq_one_letter_code
_entity_poly.pdbx_strand_id
1 'polypeptide(L)'
;MIRETAEAARPSHLYYAAHMTEDLGGAKVYLKREDLNHTGAHKINNVLGQVLLAKKMGKTRVIAETGVGPEHAHLYDIGRAKYVPVTDDEAVDAFEYLSRIEGIIPAIESAHAVAYAKRIVPQMDKDEIVVITLSGRGDKDCAAIVRYRGEDIHE
;
A
#
# COMPACT_ATOMS: atom_id res chain seq x y z
N MET A 1 4.92 18.85 -20.29
CA MET A 1 5.49 18.87 -18.92
C MET A 1 4.46 18.72 -17.80
N ILE A 2 3.63 19.71 -17.42
CA ILE A 2 2.65 19.51 -16.30
C ILE A 2 1.46 18.63 -16.71
N ARG A 3 1.03 18.70 -17.98
CA ARG A 3 -0.02 17.80 -18.51
C ARG A 3 0.41 16.33 -18.62
N GLU A 4 1.72 16.05 -18.67
CA GLU A 4 2.25 14.67 -18.73
C GLU A 4 2.50 14.07 -17.33
N THR A 5 2.62 14.90 -16.29
CA THR A 5 2.78 14.43 -14.90
C THR A 5 1.46 14.03 -14.25
N ALA A 6 0.33 14.37 -14.88
CA ALA A 6 -1.03 14.19 -14.38
C ALA A 6 -1.75 12.94 -14.94
N GLU A 7 -1.01 11.87 -15.27
CA GLU A 7 -1.64 10.55 -15.43
C GLU A 7 -2.02 9.98 -14.05
N ALA A 8 -3.01 10.62 -13.42
CA ALA A 8 -3.75 10.09 -12.27
C ALA A 8 -4.74 8.98 -12.70
N ALA A 9 -4.68 8.52 -13.95
CA ALA A 9 -5.62 7.59 -14.56
C ALA A 9 -4.91 6.43 -15.28
N ARG A 10 -3.77 5.94 -14.77
CA ARG A 10 -3.30 4.62 -15.23
C ARG A 10 -4.26 3.56 -14.66
N PRO A 11 -4.91 2.74 -15.50
CA PRO A 11 -5.73 1.65 -15.00
C PRO A 11 -4.81 0.65 -14.30
N SER A 12 -5.09 0.38 -13.04
CA SER A 12 -4.39 -0.65 -12.26
C SER A 12 -5.23 -1.91 -12.26
N HIS A 13 -4.58 -3.04 -12.51
CA HIS A 13 -5.27 -4.33 -12.56
C HIS A 13 -5.92 -4.64 -11.21
N LEU A 14 -7.23 -4.95 -11.22
CA LEU A 14 -7.92 -5.51 -10.06
C LEU A 14 -7.79 -7.03 -10.14
N TYR A 15 -7.11 -7.61 -9.15
CA TYR A 15 -6.94 -9.05 -9.00
C TYR A 15 -7.92 -9.57 -7.95
N TYR A 16 -8.77 -10.52 -8.32
CA TYR A 16 -9.62 -11.19 -7.34
C TYR A 16 -8.79 -12.19 -6.53
N ALA A 17 -8.65 -11.93 -5.22
CA ALA A 17 -7.88 -12.77 -4.31
C ALA A 17 -8.76 -13.91 -3.79
N ALA A 18 -8.89 -14.96 -4.61
CA ALA A 18 -9.83 -16.04 -4.37
C ALA A 18 -9.50 -16.83 -3.10
N HIS A 19 -8.23 -17.16 -2.86
CA HIS A 19 -7.82 -17.94 -1.70
C HIS A 19 -7.93 -17.13 -0.40
N MET A 20 -7.54 -15.85 -0.43
CA MET A 20 -7.73 -14.93 0.68
C MET A 20 -9.21 -14.70 0.98
N THR A 21 -10.06 -14.59 -0.05
CA THR A 21 -11.52 -14.47 0.14
C THR A 21 -12.10 -15.71 0.81
N GLU A 22 -11.69 -16.90 0.35
CA GLU A 22 -12.14 -18.16 0.93
C GLU A 22 -11.68 -18.33 2.38
N ASP A 23 -10.40 -18.06 2.66
CA ASP A 23 -9.78 -18.20 3.98
C ASP A 23 -10.35 -17.23 5.02
N LEU A 24 -10.61 -15.98 4.64
CA LEU A 24 -11.21 -14.98 5.54
C LEU A 24 -12.72 -15.17 5.74
N GLY A 25 -13.40 -15.90 4.84
CA GLY A 25 -14.78 -16.34 5.01
C GLY A 25 -15.88 -15.27 4.95
N GLY A 26 -15.54 -14.01 4.67
CA GLY A 26 -16.47 -12.87 4.61
C GLY A 26 -16.57 -12.23 3.22
N ALA A 27 -16.40 -10.91 3.14
CA ALA A 27 -16.49 -10.15 1.89
C ALA A 27 -15.50 -10.62 0.81
N LYS A 28 -15.86 -10.38 -0.46
CA LYS A 28 -14.99 -10.64 -1.61
C LYS A 28 -13.81 -9.68 -1.61
N VAL A 29 -12.59 -10.20 -1.68
CA VAL A 29 -11.36 -9.41 -1.65
C VAL A 29 -10.79 -9.22 -3.06
N TYR A 30 -10.59 -7.96 -3.42
CA TYR A 30 -9.89 -7.57 -4.64
C TYR A 30 -8.63 -6.77 -4.30
N LEU A 31 -7.52 -7.10 -4.96
CA LEU A 31 -6.26 -6.40 -4.83
C LEU A 31 -6.09 -5.45 -6.02
N LYS A 32 -6.02 -4.15 -5.76
CA LYS A 32 -5.60 -3.15 -6.74
C LYS A 32 -4.08 -3.20 -6.85
N ARG A 33 -3.59 -3.82 -7.94
CA ARG A 33 -2.18 -4.16 -8.17
C ARG A 33 -1.36 -2.96 -8.68
N GLU A 34 -1.24 -1.91 -7.87
CA GLU A 34 -0.37 -0.76 -8.19
C GLU A 34 1.11 -1.16 -8.27
N ASP A 35 1.48 -2.23 -7.58
CA ASP A 35 2.79 -2.88 -7.58
C ASP A 35 3.22 -3.42 -8.95
N LEU A 36 2.28 -3.65 -9.86
CA LEU A 36 2.56 -4.12 -11.22
C LEU A 36 2.81 -2.99 -12.21
N ASN A 37 2.49 -1.76 -11.85
CA ASN A 37 2.63 -0.65 -12.76
C ASN A 37 4.10 -0.16 -12.84
N HIS A 38 4.48 0.36 -14.02
CA HIS A 38 5.82 0.90 -14.25
C HIS A 38 6.14 1.99 -13.21
N THR A 39 7.32 1.93 -12.59
CA THR A 39 7.79 2.78 -11.46
C THR A 39 7.10 2.58 -10.10
N GLY A 40 6.20 1.60 -9.95
CA GLY A 40 5.48 1.33 -8.69
C GLY A 40 4.47 2.41 -8.32
N ALA A 41 4.14 2.57 -7.03
CA ALA A 41 3.29 3.66 -6.54
C ALA A 41 3.78 5.04 -7.00
N HIS A 42 2.86 6.00 -7.15
CA HIS A 42 3.07 7.36 -7.70
C HIS A 42 4.10 8.25 -6.96
N LYS A 43 4.92 7.69 -6.06
CA LYS A 43 5.95 8.37 -5.28
C LYS A 43 6.93 9.13 -6.18
N ILE A 44 7.45 8.51 -7.25
CA ILE A 44 8.42 9.16 -8.16
C ILE A 44 7.77 10.31 -8.93
N ASN A 45 6.60 10.07 -9.55
CA ASN A 45 5.92 11.09 -10.34
C ASN A 45 5.51 12.30 -9.49
N ASN A 46 5.04 12.04 -8.26
CA ASN A 46 4.69 13.09 -7.32
C ASN A 46 5.93 13.88 -6.89
N VAL A 47 7.00 13.21 -6.48
CA VAL A 47 8.26 13.85 -6.07
C VAL A 47 8.87 14.68 -7.22
N LEU A 48 8.89 14.16 -8.45
CA LEU A 48 9.39 14.91 -9.61
C LEU A 48 8.61 16.20 -9.83
N GLY A 49 7.27 16.14 -9.79
CA GLY A 49 6.42 17.33 -9.89
C GLY A 49 6.71 18.36 -8.79
N GLN A 50 6.82 17.91 -7.54
CA GLN A 50 7.14 18.77 -6.40
C GLN A 50 8.52 19.43 -6.54
N VAL A 51 9.55 18.67 -6.93
CA VAL A 51 10.92 19.18 -7.08
C VAL A 51 11.03 20.17 -8.25
N LEU A 52 10.38 19.88 -9.38
CA LEU A 52 10.33 20.80 -10.53
C LEU A 52 9.62 22.11 -10.18
N LEU A 53 8.53 22.05 -9.41
CA LEU A 53 7.83 23.23 -8.92
C LEU A 53 8.70 24.03 -7.94
N ALA A 54 9.33 23.37 -6.97
CA ALA A 54 10.23 24.02 -6.03
C ALA A 54 11.38 24.75 -6.74
N LYS A 55 11.98 24.11 -7.76
CA LYS A 55 13.00 24.72 -8.62
C LYS A 55 12.47 25.95 -9.36
N LYS A 56 11.28 25.88 -9.96
CA LYS A 56 10.64 27.01 -10.65
C LYS A 56 10.33 28.17 -9.70
N MET A 57 10.04 27.88 -8.44
CA MET A 57 9.81 28.86 -7.38
C MET A 57 11.11 29.43 -6.77
N GLY A 58 12.29 29.08 -7.31
CA GLY A 58 13.59 29.54 -6.82
C GLY A 58 13.96 29.00 -5.43
N LYS A 59 13.33 27.90 -4.98
CA LYS A 59 13.63 27.29 -3.68
C LYS A 59 14.96 26.54 -3.77
N THR A 60 15.85 26.83 -2.83
CA THR A 60 17.17 26.18 -2.68
C THR A 60 17.16 25.02 -1.69
N ARG A 61 16.04 24.82 -0.98
CA ARG A 61 15.84 23.76 0.01
C ARG A 61 14.42 23.23 -0.09
N VAL A 62 14.30 21.90 -0.02
CA VAL A 62 13.04 21.16 0.13
C VAL A 62 13.11 20.42 1.46
N ILE A 63 12.02 20.44 2.22
CA ILE A 63 11.90 19.72 3.49
C ILE A 63 10.97 18.54 3.24
N ALA A 64 11.32 17.36 3.74
CA ALA A 64 10.42 16.24 3.81
C ALA A 64 9.62 16.35 5.11
N GLU A 65 8.32 16.63 4.99
CA GLU A 65 7.44 16.67 6.14
C GLU A 65 7.16 15.26 6.67
N THR A 66 7.10 15.14 8.00
CA THR A 66 6.71 13.92 8.70
C THR A 66 5.25 14.04 9.11
N GLY A 67 4.36 13.33 8.44
CA GLY A 67 2.92 13.40 8.69
C GLY A 67 2.11 12.87 7.52
N VAL A 68 0.78 12.82 7.70
CA VAL A 68 -0.14 12.50 6.60
C VAL A 68 -0.42 13.76 5.77
N GLY A 69 -0.59 13.62 4.46
CA GLY A 69 -0.84 14.76 3.58
C GLY A 69 -2.10 15.55 3.98
N PRO A 70 -2.17 16.86 3.68
CA PRO A 70 -3.29 17.72 4.10
C PRO A 70 -4.65 17.26 3.56
N GLU A 71 -4.68 16.63 2.39
CA GLU A 71 -5.90 16.04 1.84
C GLU A 71 -6.43 14.89 2.71
N HIS A 72 -5.54 14.05 3.26
CA HIS A 72 -5.93 12.97 4.17
C HIS A 72 -6.47 13.51 5.51
N ALA A 73 -5.84 14.57 6.04
CA ALA A 73 -6.33 15.26 7.24
C ALA A 73 -7.72 15.84 7.01
N HIS A 74 -7.94 16.51 5.88
CA HIS A 74 -9.27 17.02 5.52
C HIS A 74 -10.31 15.90 5.40
N LEU A 75 -9.98 14.78 4.73
CA LEU A 75 -10.88 13.63 4.60
C LEU A 75 -11.23 13.00 5.95
N TYR A 76 -10.31 13.02 6.91
CA TYR A 76 -10.57 12.61 8.29
C TYR A 76 -11.55 13.57 8.97
N ASP A 77 -11.27 14.88 8.92
CA ASP A 77 -12.05 15.92 9.60
C ASP A 77 -13.52 15.93 9.14
N ILE A 78 -13.79 15.66 7.87
CA ILE A 78 -15.15 15.59 7.32
C ILE A 78 -15.81 14.21 7.50
N GLY A 79 -15.15 13.26 8.16
CA GLY A 79 -15.65 11.89 8.38
C GLY A 79 -15.70 11.01 7.12
N ARG A 80 -15.01 11.40 6.04
CA ARG A 80 -14.99 10.66 4.77
C ARG A 80 -13.97 9.53 4.75
N ALA A 81 -12.91 9.62 5.55
CA ALA A 81 -11.90 8.58 5.70
C ALA A 81 -11.67 8.25 7.18
N LYS A 82 -11.41 6.97 7.46
CA LYS A 82 -10.97 6.50 8.78
C LYS A 82 -9.53 6.04 8.68
N TYR A 83 -8.74 6.34 9.70
CA TYR A 83 -7.34 5.94 9.80
C TYR A 83 -7.18 5.07 11.03
N VAL A 84 -6.48 3.94 10.84
CA VAL A 84 -6.36 2.89 11.85
C VAL A 84 -4.90 2.49 11.99
N PRO A 85 -4.42 2.22 13.21
CA PRO A 85 -3.07 1.72 13.41
C PRO A 85 -3.00 0.21 13.14
N VAL A 86 -1.83 -0.20 12.65
CA VAL A 86 -1.38 -1.59 12.50
C VAL A 86 0.05 -1.63 13.02
N THR A 87 0.39 -2.64 13.83
CA THR A 87 1.73 -2.80 14.38
C THR A 87 2.66 -3.49 13.38
N ASP A 88 3.96 -3.41 13.65
CA ASP A 88 4.98 -4.08 12.82
C ASP A 88 4.73 -5.60 12.76
N ASP A 89 4.48 -6.24 13.91
CA ASP A 89 4.20 -7.69 13.96
C ASP A 89 3.01 -8.08 13.07
N GLU A 90 1.93 -7.29 13.12
CA GLU A 90 0.74 -7.55 12.30
C GLU A 90 1.01 -7.37 10.81
N ALA A 91 1.83 -6.38 10.44
CA ALA A 91 2.24 -6.16 9.07
C ALA A 91 3.16 -7.28 8.57
N VAL A 92 4.12 -7.74 9.39
CA VAL A 92 5.01 -8.85 9.05
C VAL A 92 4.21 -10.16 8.89
N ASP A 93 3.29 -10.45 9.82
CA ASP A 93 2.40 -11.61 9.71
C ASP A 93 1.53 -11.54 8.45
N ALA A 94 1.05 -10.36 8.07
CA ALA A 94 0.25 -10.16 6.86
C ALA A 94 1.09 -10.27 5.57
N PHE A 95 2.36 -9.86 5.61
CA PHE A 95 3.31 -10.04 4.51
C PHE A 95 3.49 -11.52 4.19
N GLU A 96 3.77 -12.33 5.21
CA GLU A 96 3.95 -13.78 5.06
C GLU A 96 2.65 -14.47 4.64
N TYR A 97 1.53 -14.06 5.23
CA TYR A 97 0.21 -14.58 4.91
C TYR A 97 -0.14 -14.39 3.43
N LEU A 98 -0.03 -13.17 2.91
CA LEU A 98 -0.35 -12.91 1.50
C LEU A 98 0.61 -13.66 0.55
N SER A 99 1.89 -13.72 0.93
CA SER A 99 2.90 -14.48 0.18
C SER A 99 2.57 -15.96 0.11
N ARG A 100 2.07 -16.55 1.19
CA ARG A 100 1.70 -17.97 1.26
C ARG A 100 0.40 -18.28 0.53
N ILE A 101 -0.62 -17.43 0.72
CA ILE A 101 -1.98 -17.76 0.31
C ILE A 101 -2.29 -17.37 -1.14
N GLU A 102 -1.70 -16.28 -1.63
CA GLU A 102 -1.88 -15.83 -3.03
C GLU A 102 -0.60 -15.90 -3.86
N GLY A 103 0.54 -16.27 -3.27
CA GLY A 103 1.83 -16.25 -3.98
C GLY A 103 2.29 -14.83 -4.34
N ILE A 104 1.78 -13.81 -3.63
CA ILE A 104 2.10 -12.40 -3.88
C ILE A 104 2.95 -11.90 -2.72
N ILE A 105 4.18 -11.46 -3.00
CA ILE A 105 5.08 -10.86 -2.01
C ILE A 105 4.83 -9.33 -1.97
N PRO A 106 4.05 -8.79 -1.02
CA PRO A 106 3.71 -7.38 -0.99
C PRO A 106 4.86 -6.53 -0.44
N ALA A 107 4.93 -5.25 -0.78
CA ALA A 107 5.74 -4.31 0.01
C ALA A 107 5.26 -4.31 1.47
N ILE A 108 6.16 -4.13 2.43
CA ILE A 108 5.79 -4.11 3.86
C ILE A 108 4.77 -3.01 4.17
N GLU A 109 4.83 -1.87 3.47
CA GLU A 109 3.82 -0.82 3.59
C GLU A 109 2.42 -1.27 3.12
N SER A 110 2.36 -2.14 2.10
CA SER A 110 1.09 -2.70 1.62
C SER A 110 0.55 -3.79 2.54
N ALA A 111 1.44 -4.51 3.23
CA ALA A 111 1.08 -5.54 4.19
C ALA A 111 0.28 -4.96 5.38
N HIS A 112 0.47 -3.68 5.73
CA HIS A 112 -0.36 -3.01 6.73
C HIS A 112 -1.84 -2.99 6.34
N ALA A 113 -2.15 -2.70 5.08
CA ALA A 113 -3.53 -2.70 4.59
C ALA A 113 -4.13 -4.12 4.60
N VAL A 114 -3.32 -5.14 4.27
CA VAL A 114 -3.71 -6.55 4.34
C VAL A 114 -3.97 -6.96 5.79
N ALA A 115 -3.11 -6.57 6.73
CA ALA A 115 -3.28 -6.85 8.15
C ALA A 115 -4.61 -6.31 8.69
N TYR A 116 -4.95 -5.07 8.32
CA TYR A 116 -6.24 -4.50 8.70
C TYR A 116 -7.41 -5.21 8.01
N ALA A 117 -7.28 -5.56 6.73
CA ALA A 117 -8.30 -6.33 6.01
C ALA A 117 -8.61 -7.67 6.69
N LYS A 118 -7.59 -8.38 7.20
CA LYS A 118 -7.77 -9.63 7.97
C LYS A 118 -8.66 -9.45 9.21
N ARG A 119 -8.72 -8.24 9.80
CA ARG A 119 -9.61 -7.95 10.95
C ARG A 119 -11.05 -7.71 10.53
N ILE A 120 -11.26 -6.98 9.42
CA ILE A 120 -12.59 -6.48 9.04
C ILE A 120 -13.34 -7.40 8.08
N VAL A 121 -12.64 -8.06 7.14
CA VAL A 121 -13.27 -8.90 6.10
C VAL A 121 -14.11 -10.02 6.72
N PRO A 122 -13.67 -10.75 7.77
CA PRO A 122 -14.48 -11.79 8.39
C PRO A 122 -15.78 -11.30 9.05
N GLN A 123 -15.92 -10.00 9.30
CA GLN A 123 -17.09 -9.37 9.93
C GLN A 123 -18.08 -8.83 8.88
N MET A 124 -17.74 -8.93 7.59
CA MET A 124 -18.52 -8.39 6.47
C MET A 124 -19.34 -9.49 5.80
N ASP A 125 -20.41 -9.09 5.11
CA ASP A 125 -21.27 -10.02 4.38
C ASP A 125 -20.61 -10.51 3.08
N LYS A 126 -20.93 -11.73 2.65
CA LYS A 126 -20.28 -12.39 1.50
C LYS A 126 -20.57 -11.75 0.14
N ASP A 127 -21.61 -10.93 0.05
CA ASP A 127 -21.95 -10.15 -1.14
C ASP A 127 -21.24 -8.79 -1.19
N GLU A 128 -20.67 -8.33 -0.07
CA GLU A 128 -19.84 -7.13 -0.03
C GLU A 128 -18.48 -7.33 -0.70
N ILE A 129 -17.83 -6.21 -1.03
CA ILE A 129 -16.55 -6.18 -1.72
C ILE A 129 -15.58 -5.26 -0.97
N VAL A 130 -14.38 -5.77 -0.72
CA VAL A 130 -13.24 -5.01 -0.21
C VAL A 130 -12.17 -4.88 -1.28
N VAL A 131 -11.72 -3.65 -1.53
CA VAL A 131 -10.59 -3.39 -2.42
C VAL A 131 -9.39 -2.95 -1.60
N ILE A 132 -8.29 -3.71 -1.69
CA ILE A 132 -7.02 -3.43 -1.01
C ILE A 132 -6.02 -2.93 -2.04
N THR A 133 -5.36 -1.79 -1.78
CA THR A 133 -4.32 -1.28 -2.67
C THR A 133 -2.96 -1.87 -2.31
N LEU A 134 -2.37 -2.65 -3.22
CA LEU A 134 -0.99 -3.10 -3.12
C LEU A 134 -0.08 -2.09 -3.80
N SER A 135 0.51 -1.19 -3.01
CA SER A 135 1.28 -0.04 -3.50
C SER A 135 2.63 -0.39 -4.13
N GLY A 136 3.20 -1.55 -3.80
CA GLY A 136 4.52 -1.96 -4.25
C GLY A 136 4.79 -3.44 -3.96
N ARG A 137 5.90 -3.92 -4.50
CA ARG A 137 6.39 -5.30 -4.31
C ARG A 137 7.37 -5.37 -3.14
N GLY A 138 7.43 -6.53 -2.51
CA GLY A 138 8.26 -6.78 -1.33
C GLY A 138 9.70 -7.18 -1.59
N ASP A 139 10.18 -7.15 -2.85
CA ASP A 139 11.53 -7.61 -3.21
C ASP A 139 12.63 -6.98 -2.33
N LYS A 140 12.49 -5.69 -2.03
CA LYS A 140 13.42 -4.92 -1.17
C LYS A 140 13.25 -5.20 0.33
N ASP A 141 12.11 -5.74 0.73
CA ASP A 141 11.71 -5.88 2.12
C ASP A 141 12.07 -7.27 2.68
N CYS A 142 12.22 -8.30 1.84
CA CYS A 142 12.52 -9.68 2.27
C CYS A 142 13.67 -9.79 3.28
N ALA A 143 14.82 -9.16 3.00
CA ALA A 143 15.97 -9.19 3.90
C ALA A 143 15.68 -8.52 5.26
N ALA A 144 14.82 -7.50 5.29
CA ALA A 144 14.41 -6.86 6.53
C ALA A 144 13.42 -7.74 7.32
N ILE A 145 12.49 -8.41 6.62
CA ILE A 145 11.53 -9.34 7.23
C ILE A 145 12.25 -10.52 7.90
N VAL A 146 13.21 -11.14 7.21
CA VAL A 146 13.94 -12.29 7.76
C VAL A 146 14.73 -11.88 9.01
N ARG A 147 15.42 -10.74 8.98
CA ARG A 147 16.10 -10.18 10.17
C ARG A 147 15.13 -9.86 11.31
N TYR A 148 13.94 -9.33 10.98
CA TYR A 148 12.92 -9.03 11.97
C TYR A 148 12.42 -10.30 12.68
N ARG A 149 12.34 -11.42 11.96
CA ARG A 149 12.03 -12.75 12.52
C ARG A 149 13.18 -13.38 13.32
N GLY A 150 14.35 -12.73 13.38
CA GLY A 150 15.51 -13.21 14.12
C GLY A 150 16.34 -14.25 13.37
N GLU A 151 16.13 -14.41 12.07
CA GLU A 151 16.94 -15.27 11.21
C GLU A 151 18.15 -14.50 10.65
N ASP A 152 19.32 -15.15 10.67
CA ASP A 152 20.55 -14.61 10.08
C ASP A 152 20.67 -15.04 8.61
N ILE A 153 20.83 -14.08 7.71
CA ILE A 153 20.87 -14.28 6.25
C ILE A 153 22.28 -14.10 5.67
N HIS A 154 23.30 -14.08 6.52
CA HIS A 154 24.69 -13.86 6.14
C HIS A 154 25.48 -15.14 5.80
N GLU A 155 24.80 -16.24 5.43
CA GLU A 155 25.43 -17.43 4.83
C GLU A 155 25.47 -17.39 3.29
#